data_AF-A0A815ZH47-F1
#
_entry.id   AF-A0A815ZH47-F1
#
_cell.length_a   1.000
_cell.length_b   1.000
_cell.length_c   1.000
_cell.angle_alpha   90.00
_cell.angle_beta   90.00
_cell.angle_gamma   90.00
#
_symmetry.space_group_name_H-M   'P 1'
#
loop_
_entity.id
_entity.type
_entity.pdbx_description
1 polymer ?
#
loop_
_entity_poly.entity_id
_entity_poly.type
_entity_poly.pdbx_seq_one_letter_code
_entity_poly.pdbx_strand_id
1 'polypeptide(L)' 'MDHYSYYRENQAEWKNSIRHNLSLNEFFVKVARDDKQPGKGCYWMLHSDLYYMFENGSFLRRHRRRRRFKQESSNNHH' A
#
# COMPACT_ATOMS: atom_id res chain seq x y z
N MET A 1 -5.80 11.09 14.50
CA MET A 1 -6.09 9.71 15.00
C MET A 1 -7.54 9.66 15.50
N ASP A 2 -8.43 10.27 14.71
CA ASP A 2 -9.59 10.90 15.34
C ASP A 2 -10.85 10.06 15.13
N HIS A 3 -10.83 9.18 14.14
CA HIS A 3 -11.94 8.29 13.79
C HIS A 3 -11.90 6.93 14.52
N TYR A 4 -10.72 6.46 14.95
CA TYR A 4 -10.56 5.14 15.58
C TYR A 4 -9.72 5.24 16.85
N SER A 5 -10.37 5.48 17.98
CA SER A 5 -9.75 5.66 19.30
C SER A 5 -8.91 4.45 19.73
N TYR A 6 -9.32 3.24 19.36
CA TYR A 6 -8.61 1.99 19.67
C TYR A 6 -7.12 2.00 19.25
N TYR A 7 -6.78 2.65 18.13
CA TYR A 7 -5.39 2.70 17.63
C TYR A 7 -4.54 3.83 18.23
N ARG A 8 -5.04 4.58 19.21
CA ARG A 8 -4.26 5.65 19.85
C ARG A 8 -3.16 5.11 20.74
N GLU A 9 -3.44 4.00 21.41
CA GLU A 9 -2.54 3.29 22.31
C GLU A 9 -1.72 2.23 21.55
N ASN A 10 -0.69 1.67 22.20
CA ASN A 10 0.13 0.56 21.67
C ASN A 10 0.66 0.80 20.25
N GLN A 11 1.06 2.04 19.97
CA GLN A 11 1.39 2.50 18.62
C GLN A 11 2.49 1.70 17.93
N ALA A 12 3.48 1.19 18.66
CA ALA A 12 4.59 0.46 18.07
C ALA A 12 4.13 -0.81 17.34
N GLU A 13 3.20 -1.56 17.93
CA GLU A 13 2.75 -2.86 17.45
C GLU A 13 1.90 -2.73 16.18
N TRP A 14 0.82 -1.94 16.24
CA TRP A 14 -0.04 -1.80 15.07
C TRP A 14 0.59 -0.93 13.99
N LYS A 15 1.47 0.04 14.31
CA LYS A 15 2.23 0.73 13.25
C LYS A 15 3.14 -0.26 12.50
N ASN A 16 3.66 -1.28 13.19
CA ASN A 16 4.43 -2.33 12.53
C ASN A 16 3.57 -3.18 11.60
N SER A 17 2.36 -3.55 12.03
CA SER A 17 1.44 -4.30 11.18
C SER A 17 1.01 -3.47 9.96
N ILE A 18 0.84 -2.14 10.09
CA ILE A 18 0.59 -1.26 8.94
C ILE A 18 1.77 -1.25 7.98
N ARG A 19 3.01 -1.08 8.46
CA ARG A 19 4.21 -1.13 7.60
C ARG A 19 4.32 -2.46 6.86
N HIS A 20 4.04 -3.55 7.55
CA HIS A 20 4.03 -4.89 6.96
C HIS A 20 2.96 -5.03 5.87
N ASN A 21 1.74 -4.54 6.11
CA ASN A 21 0.64 -4.61 5.14
C ASN A 21 0.91 -3.78 3.88
N LEU A 22 1.49 -2.58 4.03
CA LEU A 22 1.87 -1.73 2.90
C LEU A 22 2.89 -2.43 2.00
N SER A 23 3.84 -3.16 2.59
CA SER A 23 4.86 -3.89 1.81
C SER A 23 4.37 -5.22 1.24
N LEU A 24 3.47 -5.94 1.92
CA LEU A 24 2.99 -7.24 1.46
C LEU A 24 1.93 -7.15 0.35
N ASN A 25 1.16 -6.07 0.33
CA ASN A 25 -0.04 -5.99 -0.48
C ASN A 25 0.24 -5.28 -1.81
N GLU A 26 -0.01 -5.99 -2.91
CA GLU A 26 0.21 -5.52 -4.28
C GLU A 26 -0.66 -4.30 -4.64
N PHE A 27 -1.70 -3.97 -3.84
CA PHE A 27 -2.47 -2.73 -4.02
C PHE A 27 -1.67 -1.48 -3.67
N PHE A 28 -0.62 -1.57 -2.86
CA PHE A 28 0.14 -0.42 -2.42
C PHE A 28 1.51 -0.39 -3.09
N VAL A 29 1.84 0.76 -3.68
CA VAL A 29 3.14 1.01 -4.31
C VAL A 29 3.86 2.14 -3.59
N LYS A 30 5.17 2.00 -3.48
CA LYS A 30 6.05 3.04 -2.92
C LYS A 30 6.39 4.04 -4.01
N VAL A 31 6.07 5.31 -3.79
CA VAL A 31 6.33 6.40 -4.72
C VAL A 31 7.37 7.34 -4.10
N ALA A 32 8.43 7.61 -4.85
CA ALA A 32 9.48 8.53 -4.43
C ALA A 32 8.90 9.94 -4.28
N ARG A 33 9.47 10.71 -3.34
CA ARG A 33 9.14 12.13 -3.22
C ARG A 33 9.86 12.88 -4.35
N ASP A 34 9.27 13.98 -4.80
CA ASP A 34 9.95 14.91 -5.70
C ASP A 34 11.20 15.46 -5.00
N ASP A 35 12.31 15.54 -5.73
CA ASP A 35 13.58 16.07 -5.25
C ASP A 35 13.45 17.51 -4.74
N LYS A 36 12.46 18.25 -5.25
CA LYS A 36 12.12 19.61 -4.81
C LYS A 36 11.45 19.69 -3.44
N GLN A 37 10.98 18.56 -2.89
CA GLN A 37 10.33 18.48 -1.58
C GLN A 37 11.11 17.55 -0.64
N PRO A 38 12.28 18.00 -0.14
CA PRO A 38 13.11 17.19 0.73
C PRO A 38 12.36 16.83 2.02
N GLY A 39 12.37 15.54 2.35
CA GLY A 39 11.90 15.07 3.64
C GLY A 39 11.94 13.56 3.77
N LYS A 40 11.78 13.08 5.00
CA LYS A 40 11.93 11.67 5.33
C LYS A 40 10.84 10.83 4.66
N GLY A 41 11.25 9.70 4.07
CA GLY A 41 10.34 8.64 3.63
C GLY A 41 9.86 8.79 2.18
N CYS A 42 8.74 8.14 1.90
CA CYS A 42 8.13 7.98 0.59
C CYS A 42 6.62 8.13 0.71
N TYR A 43 5.95 8.39 -0.42
CA TYR A 43 4.50 8.25 -0.48
C TYR A 43 4.13 6.78 -0.70
N TRP A 44 2.95 6.42 -0.21
CA TRP A 44 2.29 5.16 -0.54
C TRP A 44 1.06 5.51 -1.36
N MET A 45 0.93 4.88 -2.52
CA MET A 45 -0.19 5.11 -3.44
C MET A 45 -0.84 3.78 -3.78
N LEU A 46 -2.10 3.83 -4.23
CA LEU A 46 -2.73 2.68 -4.83
C LEU A 46 -2.13 2.43 -6.22
N HIS A 47 -1.97 1.16 -6.59
CA HIS A 47 -1.63 0.79 -7.95
C HIS A 47 -2.76 1.23 -8.90
N SER A 48 -2.43 1.89 -10.01
CA SER A 48 -3.37 2.42 -10.99
C SER A 48 -4.39 1.36 -11.43
N ASP A 49 -3.88 0.20 -11.79
CA ASP A 49 -4.68 -0.89 -12.37
C ASP A 49 -5.59 -1.57 -11.36
N LEU A 50 -5.47 -1.23 -10.07
CA LEU A 50 -6.24 -1.85 -8.99
C LEU A 50 -7.16 -0.84 -8.32
N TYR A 51 -7.18 0.41 -8.79
CA TYR A 51 -8.01 1.49 -8.25
C TYR A 51 -9.51 1.16 -8.29
N TYR A 52 -9.96 0.55 -9.40
CA TYR A 52 -11.37 0.14 -9.60
C TYR A 52 -11.90 -0.78 -8.49
N MET A 53 -11.01 -1.49 -7.77
CA MET A 53 -11.40 -2.41 -6.70
C MET A 53 -11.92 -1.68 -5.45
N PHE A 54 -11.67 -0.37 -5.33
CA PHE A 54 -12.03 0.44 -4.17
C PHE A 54 -13.04 1.55 -4.52
N GLU A 55 -13.29 1.81 -5.80
CA GLU A 55 -14.13 2.90 -6.30
C GLU A 55 -15.61 2.78 -5.88
N ASN A 56 -16.11 1.55 -5.74
CA ASN A 56 -17.50 1.29 -5.35
C ASN A 56 -17.74 1.28 -3.82
N GLY A 57 -16.81 1.83 -3.03
CA GLY A 57 -16.90 1.79 -1.56
C GLY A 57 -16.81 0.39 -0.95
N SER A 58 -16.31 -0.59 -1.72
CA SER A 58 -16.09 -1.95 -1.25
C SER A 58 -14.86 -2.02 -0.35
N PHE A 59 -15.04 -1.67 0.93
CA PHE A 59 -14.00 -1.77 1.98
C PHE A 59 -13.99 -3.14 2.68
N LEU A 60 -14.75 -4.11 2.17
CA LEU A 60 -14.83 -5.45 2.74
C LEU A 60 -13.48 -6.17 2.63
N ARG A 61 -13.16 -6.94 3.66
CA ARG A 61 -11.96 -7.79 3.68
C ARG A 61 -12.03 -8.80 2.54
N ARG A 62 -11.16 -8.61 1.54
CA ARG A 62 -11.10 -9.50 0.39
C ARG A 62 -10.48 -10.84 0.76
N HIS A 63 -11.08 -11.92 0.28
CA HIS A 63 -10.51 -13.26 0.43
C HIS A 63 -9.14 -13.31 -0.28
N ARG A 64 -8.17 -13.98 0.33
CA ARG A 64 -6.80 -14.08 -0.17
C ARG A 64 -6.81 -14.81 -1.51
N ARG A 65 -6.82 -14.08 -2.63
CA ARG A 65 -6.68 -14.69 -3.95
C ARG A 65 -5.25 -15.23 -4.06
N ARG A 66 -5.11 -16.52 -4.39
CA ARG A 66 -3.79 -17.09 -4.74
C ARG A 66 -3.30 -16.35 -5.99
N ARG A 67 -2.08 -15.80 -5.91
CA ARG A 67 -1.45 -14.95 -6.93
C ARG A 67 -1.66 -15.48 -8.35
N ARG A 68 -2.19 -14.63 -9.24
CA ARG A 68 -2.20 -14.85 -10.70
C ARG A 68 -1.96 -13.56 -11.50
N PHE A 69 -1.23 -12.59 -10.94
CA PHE A 69 -0.62 -11.55 -11.75
C PHE A 69 0.86 -11.89 -11.92
N LYS A 70 1.18 -12.48 -13.05
CA LYS A 70 2.53 -12.74 -13.52
C LYS A 70 3.17 -11.36 -13.72
N GLN A 71 4.26 -11.05 -13.01
CA GLN A 71 5.11 -9.94 -13.41
C GLN A 71 5.60 -10.25 -14.83
N GLU A 72 5.12 -9.50 -15.82
CA GLU A 72 5.89 -9.28 -17.03
C GLU A 72 7.03 -8.34 -16.66
N SER A 73 8.07 -8.92 -16.05
CA SER A 73 9.38 -8.28 -16.02
C SER A 73 9.82 -8.18 -17.46
N SER A 74 9.63 -7.00 -18.04
CA SER A 74 10.15 -6.64 -19.35
C SER A 74 11.66 -6.81 -19.30
N ASN A 75 12.16 -7.83 -20.00
CA ASN A 75 13.55 -7.92 -20.42
C ASN A 75 13.87 -6.62 -21.19
N ASN A 76 14.77 -5.81 -20.66
CA ASN A 76 15.58 -4.87 -21.43
C ASN A 76 16.70 -4.34 -20.53
N HIS A 77 17.84 -5.01 -20.54
CA HIS A 77 19.14 -4.35 -20.40
C HIS A 77 19.96 -4.84 -21.59
N HIS A 78 20.35 -3.88 -22.43
CA HIS A 78 21.33 -4.00 -23.49
C HIS A 78 22.72 -4.27 -22.90
#